data_AF-A0A7I8ERP5-F1
#
_entry.id   AF-A0A7I8ERP5-F1
#
_cell.length_a   1.000
_cell.length_b   1.000
_cell.length_c   1.000
_cell.angle_alpha   90.00
_cell.angle_beta   90.00
_cell.angle_gamma   90.00
#
_symmetry.space_group_name_H-M   'P 1'
#
loop_
_entity.id
_entity.type
_entity.pdbx_description
1 polymer ?
#
loop_
_entity_poly.entity_id
_entity_poly.type
_entity_poly.pdbx_seq_one_letter_code
_entity_poly.pdbx_strand_id
1 'polypeptide(L)'
;MEQRQQRAYTDDFIEQFLSLLKEHWVEIVLVINRQSPRLSALLRSTTPVGLKRSNGGWRVQVAAHSIVQRENLHAPRDNEIVAQAIRLYYHQAAQFKLPRITVEFTYEGK
;
A
#
# COMPACT_ATOMS: atom_id res chain seq x y z
N MET A 1 10.11 30.45 -6.20
CA MET A 1 8.80 30.04 -5.63
C MET A 1 8.34 28.66 -6.11
N GLU A 2 8.97 28.07 -7.13
CA GLU A 2 8.57 26.78 -7.75
C GLU A 2 8.76 25.54 -6.86
N GLN A 3 9.79 25.50 -6.01
CA GLN A 3 10.02 24.33 -5.13
C GLN A 3 8.92 24.14 -4.08
N ARG A 4 8.30 25.23 -3.61
CA ARG A 4 7.17 25.14 -2.66
C ARG A 4 5.90 24.64 -3.33
N GLN A 5 5.62 25.10 -4.55
CA GLN A 5 4.49 24.60 -5.32
C GLN A 5 4.64 23.12 -5.66
N GLN A 6 5.81 22.68 -6.12
CA GLN A 6 6.04 21.26 -6.41
C GLN A 6 5.89 20.36 -5.18
N ARG A 7 6.32 20.82 -4.00
CA ARG A 7 6.09 20.10 -2.73
C ARG A 7 4.60 20.02 -2.40
N ALA A 8 3.89 21.14 -2.48
CA ALA A 8 2.45 21.18 -2.24
C ALA A 8 1.68 20.24 -3.19
N TYR A 9 1.97 20.25 -4.49
CA TYR A 9 1.36 19.32 -5.45
C TYR A 9 1.72 17.84 -5.18
N THR A 10 2.92 17.58 -4.68
CA THR A 10 3.34 16.22 -4.31
C THR A 10 2.61 15.73 -3.08
N ASP A 11 2.42 16.60 -2.08
CA ASP A 11 1.69 16.30 -0.86
C ASP A 11 0.20 16.08 -1.14
N ASP A 12 -0.42 16.93 -1.96
CA ASP A 12 -1.82 16.76 -2.41
C ASP A 12 -2.02 15.41 -3.14
N PHE A 13 -1.09 15.04 -4.02
CA PHE A 13 -1.14 13.74 -4.70
C PHE A 13 -0.98 12.57 -3.71
N ILE A 14 -0.04 12.66 -2.76
CA ILE A 14 0.17 11.63 -1.74
C ILE A 14 -1.10 11.43 -0.93
N GLU A 15 -1.72 12.51 -0.47
CA GLU A 15 -2.95 12.46 0.33
C GLU A 15 -4.12 11.88 -0.47
N GLN A 16 -4.34 12.34 -1.71
CA GLN A 16 -5.41 11.82 -2.57
C GLN A 16 -5.22 10.34 -2.88
N PHE A 17 -4.00 9.93 -3.28
CA PHE A 17 -3.72 8.53 -3.58
C PHE A 17 -3.90 7.65 -2.34
N LEU A 18 -3.40 8.10 -1.18
CA LEU A 18 -3.54 7.36 0.06
C LEU A 18 -5.00 7.25 0.49
N SER A 19 -5.81 8.30 0.28
CA SER A 19 -7.25 8.29 0.55
C SER A 19 -7.96 7.22 -0.29
N LEU A 20 -7.74 7.21 -1.61
CA LEU A 20 -8.29 6.19 -2.50
C LEU A 20 -7.82 4.78 -2.15
N LEU A 21 -6.56 4.64 -1.73
CA LEU A 21 -6.01 3.34 -1.36
C LEU A 21 -6.63 2.81 -0.06
N LYS A 22 -6.94 3.70 0.90
CA LYS A 22 -7.67 3.35 2.13
C LYS A 22 -9.12 2.98 1.83
N GLU A 23 -9.79 3.77 0.99
CA GLU A 23 -11.18 3.54 0.57
C GLU A 23 -11.36 2.15 -0.05
N HIS A 24 -10.42 1.75 -0.92
CA HIS A 24 -10.49 0.49 -1.66
C HIS A 24 -9.66 -0.65 -1.06
N TRP A 25 -9.20 -0.49 0.18
CA TRP A 25 -8.29 -1.45 0.78
C TRP A 25 -8.93 -2.84 0.94
N VAL A 26 -10.21 -2.89 1.28
CA VAL A 26 -10.96 -4.14 1.48
C VAL A 26 -11.01 -4.95 0.17
N GLU A 27 -11.28 -4.29 -0.95
CA GLU A 27 -11.32 -4.89 -2.28
C GLU A 27 -9.94 -5.41 -2.69
N ILE A 28 -8.88 -4.66 -2.39
CA ILE A 28 -7.50 -5.11 -2.62
C ILE A 28 -7.18 -6.35 -1.78
N VAL A 29 -7.61 -6.38 -0.51
CA VAL A 29 -7.45 -7.55 0.37
C VAL A 29 -8.23 -8.77 -0.14
N LEU A 30 -9.37 -8.58 -0.83
CA LEU A 30 -10.08 -9.65 -1.52
C LEU A 30 -9.33 -10.17 -2.77
N VAL A 31 -8.68 -9.28 -3.52
CA VAL A 31 -7.77 -9.69 -4.62
C VAL A 31 -6.61 -10.52 -4.06
N ILE A 32 -6.03 -10.11 -2.93
CA ILE A 32 -4.97 -10.86 -2.25
C ILE A 32 -5.47 -12.21 -1.77
N ASN A 33 -6.71 -12.32 -1.28
CA ASN A 33 -7.29 -13.58 -0.82
C ASN A 33 -7.27 -14.68 -1.90
N ARG A 34 -7.46 -14.30 -3.17
CA ARG A 34 -7.40 -15.24 -4.30
C ARG A 34 -6.00 -15.79 -4.57
N GLN A 35 -4.96 -15.04 -4.18
CA GLN A 35 -3.54 -15.41 -4.38
C GLN A 35 -2.93 -16.04 -3.12
N SER A 36 -3.30 -15.54 -1.94
CA SER A 36 -2.78 -15.96 -0.63
C SER A 36 -3.83 -15.69 0.45
N PRO A 37 -4.68 -16.68 0.79
CA PRO A 37 -5.66 -16.57 1.87
C PRO A 37 -5.01 -16.25 3.23
N ARG A 38 -3.83 -16.82 3.50
CA ARG A 38 -3.03 -16.54 4.71
C ARG A 38 -2.69 -15.06 4.83
N LEU A 39 -2.16 -14.46 3.76
CA LEU A 39 -1.79 -13.05 3.76
C LEU A 39 -3.03 -12.16 3.85
N SER A 40 -4.12 -12.50 3.17
CA SER A 40 -5.38 -11.77 3.30
C SER A 40 -5.88 -11.74 4.74
N ALA A 41 -5.85 -12.88 5.46
CA ALA A 41 -6.23 -12.94 6.86
C ALA A 41 -5.37 -12.01 7.73
N LEU A 42 -4.06 -11.94 7.47
CA LEU A 42 -3.17 -10.99 8.15
C LEU A 42 -3.46 -9.54 7.77
N LEU A 43 -3.96 -9.23 6.58
CA LEU A 43 -4.17 -7.85 6.14
C LEU A 43 -5.56 -7.29 6.46
N ARG A 44 -6.52 -8.13 6.85
CA ARG A 44 -7.91 -7.72 7.14
C ARG A 44 -8.03 -6.60 8.16
N SER A 45 -7.17 -6.59 9.18
CA SER A 45 -7.17 -5.50 10.16
C SER A 45 -6.29 -4.34 9.76
N THR A 46 -5.36 -4.49 8.82
CA THR A 46 -4.36 -3.46 8.47
C THR A 46 -4.96 -2.30 7.68
N THR A 47 -4.29 -1.16 7.69
CA THR A 47 -4.66 -0.01 6.85
C THR A 47 -3.41 0.61 6.21
N PRO A 48 -3.47 1.06 4.94
CA PRO A 48 -2.42 1.88 4.35
C PRO A 48 -2.28 3.20 5.10
N VAL A 49 -1.08 3.55 5.56
CA VAL A 49 -0.86 4.75 6.39
C VAL A 49 0.04 5.79 5.73
N GLY A 50 0.76 5.44 4.67
CA GLY A 50 1.65 6.39 4.02
C GLY A 50 2.04 6.00 2.60
N LEU A 51 2.42 7.02 1.84
CA LEU A 51 3.10 6.88 0.56
C LEU A 51 4.39 7.69 0.61
N LYS A 52 5.53 7.04 0.39
CA LYS A 52 6.85 7.68 0.40
C LYS A 52 7.54 7.47 -0.94
N ARG A 53 8.29 8.48 -1.38
CA ARG A 53 9.22 8.32 -2.50
C ARG A 53 10.56 7.85 -1.97
N SER A 54 11.03 6.68 -2.43
CA SER A 54 12.31 6.10 -2.01
C SER A 54 13.00 5.47 -3.20
N ASN A 55 14.28 5.81 -3.41
CA ASN A 55 15.14 5.27 -4.48
C ASN A 55 14.50 5.34 -5.88
N GLY A 56 13.81 6.44 -6.18
CA GLY A 56 13.15 6.65 -7.48
C GLY A 56 11.80 5.93 -7.66
N GLY A 57 11.36 5.13 -6.69
CA GLY A 57 10.06 4.45 -6.69
C GLY A 57 9.11 4.96 -5.60
N TRP A 58 7.85 4.57 -5.71
CA TRP A 58 6.83 4.78 -4.69
C TRP A 58 6.80 3.60 -3.71
N ARG A 59 6.77 3.90 -2.42
CA ARG A 59 6.67 2.93 -1.33
C ARG A 59 5.39 3.18 -0.54
N VAL A 60 4.49 2.20 -0.56
CA VAL A 60 3.28 2.19 0.25
C VAL A 60 3.63 1.62 1.62
N GLN A 61 3.29 2.34 2.67
CA GLN A 61 3.42 1.89 4.05
C GLN A 61 2.07 1.38 4.54
N VAL A 62 2.04 0.14 5.02
CA VAL A 62 0.84 -0.50 5.57
C VAL A 62 1.09 -0.76 7.05
N ALA A 63 0.24 -0.19 7.91
CA ALA A 63 0.37 -0.38 9.35
C ALA A 63 -0.21 -1.74 9.75
N ALA A 64 0.63 -2.55 10.37
CA ALA A 64 0.22 -3.70 11.16
C ALA A 64 -0.22 -3.23 12.55
N HIS A 65 -1.34 -3.79 13.02
CA HIS A 65 -1.92 -3.51 14.34
C HIS A 65 -1.21 -4.21 15.49
N SER A 66 -0.36 -5.22 15.20
CA SER A 66 0.44 -5.89 16.23
C SER A 66 1.82 -6.27 15.70
N ILE A 67 2.79 -6.35 16.61
CA ILE A 67 4.14 -6.86 16.34
C ILE A 67 4.05 -8.30 15.82
N VAL A 68 3.22 -9.13 16.43
CA VAL A 68 2.98 -10.52 16.02
C VAL A 68 2.48 -10.59 14.58
N GLN A 69 1.55 -9.73 14.18
CA GLN A 69 1.09 -9.66 12.79
C GLN A 69 2.23 -9.28 11.84
N ARG A 70 3.09 -8.33 12.22
CA ARG A 70 4.26 -7.93 11.43
C ARG A 70 5.30 -9.04 11.32
N GLU A 71 5.57 -9.78 12.39
CA GLU A 71 6.49 -10.92 12.39
C GLU A 71 5.99 -12.07 11.51
N ASN A 72 4.66 -12.25 11.45
CA ASN A 72 4.03 -13.22 10.56
C ASN A 72 3.94 -12.76 9.10
N LEU A 73 4.46 -11.58 8.75
CA LEU A 73 4.62 -11.14 7.37
C LEU A 73 6.01 -11.55 6.87
N HIS A 74 6.01 -12.41 5.86
CA HIS A 74 7.19 -12.99 5.25
C HIS A 74 7.66 -12.05 4.14
N ALA A 75 8.32 -10.96 4.51
CA ALA A 75 9.08 -10.16 3.56
C ALA A 75 10.24 -11.03 2.99
N PRO A 76 10.50 -11.03 1.67
CA PRO A 76 10.04 -10.06 0.67
C PRO A 76 8.75 -10.46 -0.10
N ARG A 77 8.37 -11.74 -0.06
CA ARG A 77 7.31 -12.28 -0.93
C ARG A 77 5.94 -11.64 -0.65
N ASP A 78 5.58 -11.46 0.61
CA ASP A 78 4.29 -10.86 0.96
C ASP A 78 4.19 -9.42 0.44
N ASN A 79 5.28 -8.65 0.51
CA ASN A 79 5.33 -7.28 -0.01
C ASN A 79 5.07 -7.24 -1.52
N GLU A 80 5.64 -8.18 -2.26
CA GLU A 80 5.44 -8.30 -3.71
C GLU A 80 3.99 -8.67 -4.06
N ILE A 81 3.38 -9.59 -3.30
CA ILE A 81 1.97 -9.98 -3.49
C ILE A 81 1.06 -8.77 -3.27
N VAL A 82 1.27 -8.00 -2.18
CA VAL A 82 0.48 -6.79 -1.93
C VAL A 82 0.71 -5.74 -3.01
N ALA A 83 1.96 -5.47 -3.38
CA ALA A 83 2.29 -4.51 -4.43
C ALA A 83 1.61 -4.87 -5.77
N GLN A 84 1.62 -6.14 -6.13
CA GLN A 84 0.98 -6.62 -7.35
C GLN A 84 -0.54 -6.56 -7.27
N ALA A 85 -1.14 -6.87 -6.11
CA ALA A 85 -2.58 -6.76 -5.92
C ALA A 85 -3.09 -5.31 -6.02
N ILE A 86 -2.38 -4.35 -5.43
CA ILE A 86 -2.69 -2.92 -5.58
C ILE A 86 -2.66 -2.53 -7.06
N ARG A 87 -1.58 -2.88 -7.77
CA ARG A 87 -1.45 -2.58 -9.20
C ARG A 87 -2.56 -3.22 -10.04
N LEU A 88 -2.91 -4.46 -9.73
CA LEU A 88 -3.97 -5.19 -10.43
C LEU A 88 -5.33 -4.56 -10.19
N TYR A 89 -5.64 -4.17 -8.95
CA TYR A 89 -6.89 -3.52 -8.60
C TYR A 89 -7.09 -2.24 -9.41
N TYR A 90 -6.13 -1.31 -9.39
CA TYR A 90 -6.26 -0.04 -10.13
C TYR A 90 -6.25 -0.23 -11.65
N HIS A 91 -5.52 -1.23 -12.14
CA HIS A 91 -5.60 -1.61 -13.55
C HIS A 91 -7.00 -2.09 -13.93
N GLN A 92 -7.66 -2.88 -13.08
CA GLN A 92 -9.00 -3.41 -13.36
C GLN A 92 -10.09 -2.35 -13.15
N ALA A 93 -10.07 -1.65 -12.03
CA ALA A 93 -11.11 -0.70 -11.62
C ALA A 93 -11.10 0.60 -12.43
N ALA A 94 -9.90 1.11 -12.79
CA ALA A 94 -9.76 2.43 -13.42
C ALA A 94 -9.04 2.38 -14.77
N GLN A 95 -8.70 1.20 -15.30
CA GLN A 95 -7.82 1.04 -16.47
C GLN A 95 -6.49 1.81 -16.31
N PHE A 96 -6.08 2.04 -15.06
CA PHE A 96 -4.96 2.89 -14.72
C PHE A 96 -3.74 2.04 -14.40
N LYS A 97 -2.68 2.20 -15.21
CA LYS A 97 -1.43 1.47 -15.00
C LYS A 97 -0.56 2.19 -13.98
N LEU A 98 -0.60 1.71 -12.74
CA LEU A 98 0.30 2.21 -11.71
C LEU A 98 1.78 1.93 -12.05
N PRO A 99 2.69 2.89 -11.73
CA PRO A 99 4.12 2.65 -11.80
C PRO A 99 4.50 1.50 -10.85
N ARG A 100 5.75 1.03 -10.95
CA ARG A 100 6.24 0.03 -10.00
C ARG A 100 6.24 0.63 -8.59
N ILE A 101 5.48 -0.01 -7.70
CA ILE A 101 5.43 0.34 -6.28
C ILE A 101 6.08 -0.76 -5.45
N THR A 102 6.53 -0.39 -4.26
CA THR A 102 6.97 -1.31 -3.22
C THR A 102 6.04 -1.19 -2.02
N VAL A 103 5.93 -2.25 -1.23
CA VAL A 103 5.16 -2.26 0.02
C VAL A 103 6.11 -2.48 1.17
N GLU A 104 5.87 -1.77 2.26
CA GLU A 104 6.57 -1.92 3.52
C GLU A 104 5.53 -2.00 4.64
N PHE A 105 5.66 -3.04 5.47
CA PHE A 105 4.83 -3.18 6.66
C PHE A 105 5.49 -2.46 7.82
N THR A 106 4.80 -1.44 8.33
CA THR A 106 5.19 -0.71 9.54
C THR A 106 4.39 -1.24 10.71
N TYR A 107 4.93 -1.08 11.92
CA TYR A 107 4.15 -1.31 13.14
C TYR A 107 3.86 0.05 13.74
N GLU A 108 2.59 0.38 13.93
CA GLU A 108 2.19 1.54 14.74
C GLU A 108 1.95 1.04 16.17
N GLY A 109 3.05 0.94 16.94
CA GLY A 109 2.94 0.79 18.38
C GLY A 109 2.53 2.12 19.00
N LYS A 110 1.43 2.10 19.75
CA LYS A 110 1.22 3.10 20.80
C LYS A 110 2.14 2.79 21.97
#